data_AF-A0A955FPG1-F1
#
_entry.id   AF-A0A955FPG1-F1
#
_cell.length_a   1.000
_cell.length_b   1.000
_cell.length_c   1.000
_cell.angle_alpha   90.00
_cell.angle_beta   90.00
_cell.angle_gamma   90.00
#
_symmetry.space_group_name_H-M   'P 1'
#
loop_
_entity.id
_entity.type
_entity.pdbx_description
1 polymer ?
#
loop_
_entity_poly.entity_id
_entity_poly.type
_entity_poly.pdbx_seq_one_letter_code
_entity_poly.pdbx_strand_id
1 'polypeptide(L)'
;MPKKQKSTIDTTASATYYTGRVIQRVCLFLAVATSILSYLVTVSIAHTQMVYSVIQYKFVDNMGAITFHESEINTYKYFAITAAVVAIAVTIAFYAIPRVKKYDKRLIIDSLVVAVGCVAIIVLQAPIIRFFLAQI
;
A
#
# COMPACT_ATOMS: atom_id res chain seq x y z
N MET A 1 17.13 54.51 13.62
CA MET A 1 16.40 53.31 13.16
C MET A 1 17.15 52.06 13.63
N PRO A 2 16.61 51.27 14.59
CA PRO A 2 17.29 50.07 15.05
C PRO A 2 17.23 48.97 13.97
N LYS A 3 18.37 48.33 13.72
CA LYS A 3 18.55 47.24 12.75
C LYS A 3 17.69 46.05 13.15
N LYS A 4 16.86 45.55 12.22
CA LYS A 4 16.15 44.27 12.36
C LYS A 4 17.17 43.15 12.62
N GLN A 5 17.10 42.61 13.83
CA GLN A 5 17.84 41.43 14.25
C GLN A 5 17.44 40.27 13.34
N LYS A 6 18.39 39.78 12.55
CA LYS A 6 18.20 38.65 11.62
C LYS A 6 17.98 37.42 12.49
N SER A 7 16.73 36.99 12.62
CA SER A 7 16.36 35.78 13.34
C SER A 7 17.20 34.62 12.79
N THR A 8 17.97 34.00 13.66
CA THR A 8 18.66 32.73 13.42
C THR A 8 17.63 31.77 12.82
N ILE A 9 17.82 31.42 11.55
CA ILE A 9 16.91 30.53 10.83
C ILE A 9 17.07 29.16 11.47
N ASP A 10 16.04 28.66 12.16
CA ASP A 10 16.01 27.31 12.72
C ASP A 10 16.12 26.26 11.61
N THR A 11 17.36 25.93 11.24
CA THR A 11 17.73 24.96 10.21
C THR A 11 17.32 23.54 10.62
N THR A 12 17.34 23.22 11.92
CA THR A 12 16.98 21.91 12.47
C THR A 12 15.51 21.57 12.22
N ALA A 13 14.61 22.51 12.49
CA ALA A 13 13.17 22.34 12.25
C ALA A 13 12.81 22.36 10.75
N SER A 14 13.71 22.85 9.89
CA SER A 14 13.61 22.70 8.43
C SER A 14 14.05 21.30 8.00
N ALA A 15 15.19 20.81 8.48
CA ALA A 15 15.72 19.49 8.16
C ALA A 15 14.76 18.36 8.54
N THR A 16 14.20 18.37 9.76
CA THR A 16 13.23 17.36 10.21
C THR A 16 11.99 17.28 9.30
N TYR A 17 11.53 18.42 8.78
CA TYR A 17 10.40 18.48 7.86
C TYR A 17 10.72 17.82 6.51
N TYR A 18 11.88 18.13 5.93
CA TYR A 18 12.31 17.52 4.67
C TYR A 18 12.58 16.01 4.82
N THR A 19 13.24 15.60 5.89
CA THR A 19 13.53 14.19 6.15
C THR A 19 12.24 13.38 6.25
N GLY A 20 11.27 13.82 7.05
CA GLY A 20 10.05 13.03 7.16
C GLY A 20 9.16 13.11 5.91
N ARG A 21 9.27 14.16 5.06
CA ARG A 21 8.67 14.13 3.71
C ARG A 21 9.25 13.04 2.83
N VAL A 22 10.56 12.82 2.89
CA VAL A 22 11.21 11.71 2.19
C VAL A 22 10.68 10.39 2.73
N ILE A 23 10.59 10.23 4.06
CA ILE A 23 10.04 9.02 4.70
C ILE A 23 8.60 8.77 4.23
N GLN A 24 7.73 9.79 4.25
CA GLN A 24 6.35 9.67 3.80
C GLN A 24 6.26 9.16 2.35
N ARG A 25 7.07 9.72 1.44
CA ARG A 25 7.11 9.29 0.03
C ARG A 25 7.62 7.86 -0.13
N VAL A 26 8.62 7.47 0.65
CA VAL A 26 9.13 6.09 0.66
C VAL A 26 8.05 5.13 1.16
N CYS A 27 7.32 5.48 2.23
CA CYS A 27 6.21 4.67 2.72
C CYS A 27 5.08 4.53 1.67
N LEU A 28 4.71 5.62 0.99
CA LEU A 28 3.73 5.58 -0.10
C LEU A 28 4.21 4.71 -1.26
N PHE A 29 5.47 4.84 -1.66
CA PHE A 29 6.07 4.01 -2.70
C PHE A 29 6.04 2.52 -2.33
N LEU A 30 6.39 2.17 -1.09
CA LEU A 30 6.31 0.81 -0.59
C LEU A 30 4.87 0.29 -0.56
N ALA A 31 3.90 1.10 -0.15
CA ALA A 31 2.49 0.72 -0.17
C ALA A 31 2.00 0.44 -1.60
N VAL A 32 2.36 1.28 -2.57
CA VAL A 32 2.01 1.07 -3.98
C VAL A 32 2.70 -0.18 -4.54
N ALA A 33 4.00 -0.34 -4.33
CA ALA A 33 4.77 -1.48 -4.84
C ALA A 33 4.24 -2.81 -4.29
N THR A 34 3.97 -2.88 -2.98
CA THR A 34 3.42 -4.08 -2.35
C THR A 34 1.98 -4.38 -2.81
N SER A 35 1.17 -3.35 -3.05
CA SER A 35 -0.18 -3.52 -3.61
C SER A 35 -0.15 -4.09 -5.04
N ILE A 36 0.78 -3.61 -5.87
CA ILE A 36 0.99 -4.14 -7.23
C ILE A 36 1.46 -5.59 -7.16
N LEU A 37 2.42 -5.92 -6.29
CA LEU A 37 2.89 -7.30 -6.11
C LEU A 37 1.76 -8.23 -5.65
N SER A 38 0.96 -7.82 -4.66
CA SER A 38 -0.22 -8.58 -4.21
C SER A 38 -1.20 -8.83 -5.36
N TYR A 39 -1.41 -7.83 -6.22
CA TYR A 39 -2.26 -7.97 -7.41
C TYR A 39 -1.70 -8.97 -8.42
N LEU A 40 -0.41 -8.86 -8.75
CA LEU A 40 0.24 -9.75 -9.72
C LEU A 40 0.23 -11.21 -9.26
N VAL A 41 0.52 -11.47 -7.98
CA VAL A 41 0.45 -12.83 -7.40
C VAL A 41 -0.98 -13.36 -7.47
N THR A 42 -1.97 -12.55 -7.11
CA THR A 42 -3.39 -12.90 -7.17
C THR A 42 -3.81 -13.28 -8.60
N VAL A 43 -3.45 -12.46 -9.59
CA VAL A 43 -3.78 -12.71 -11.00
C VAL A 43 -3.05 -13.95 -11.52
N SER A 44 -1.77 -14.12 -11.18
CA SER A 44 -0.99 -15.29 -11.59
C SER A 44 -1.61 -16.59 -11.07
N ILE A 45 -2.02 -16.62 -9.80
CA ILE A 45 -2.69 -17.80 -9.22
C ILE A 45 -4.05 -18.03 -9.87
N ALA A 46 -4.87 -16.98 -10.05
CA ALA A 46 -6.18 -17.11 -10.70
C ALA A 46 -6.06 -17.63 -12.14
N HIS A 47 -5.11 -17.10 -12.92
CA HIS A 47 -4.85 -17.54 -14.28
C HIS A 47 -4.32 -18.98 -14.33
N THR A 48 -3.43 -19.34 -13.41
CA THR A 48 -2.90 -20.71 -13.30
C THR A 48 -4.06 -21.67 -13.01
N GLN A 49 -4.88 -21.42 -12.00
CA GLN A 49 -6.04 -22.24 -11.64
C GLN A 49 -7.02 -22.40 -12.83
N MET A 50 -7.31 -21.32 -13.57
CA MET A 50 -8.18 -21.36 -14.74
C MET A 50 -7.59 -22.19 -15.90
N VAL A 51 -6.29 -22.08 -16.18
CA VAL A 51 -5.66 -22.86 -17.25
C VAL A 51 -5.58 -24.35 -16.87
N TYR A 52 -5.25 -24.65 -15.61
CA TYR A 52 -5.17 -26.03 -15.13
C TYR A 52 -6.55 -26.70 -15.03
N SER A 53 -7.62 -25.98 -14.67
CA SER A 53 -8.98 -26.52 -14.69
C SER A 53 -9.48 -26.84 -16.10
N VAL A 54 -9.05 -26.06 -17.10
CA VAL A 54 -9.35 -26.32 -18.52
C VAL A 54 -8.58 -27.55 -19.05
N ILE A 55 -7.37 -27.82 -18.54
CA ILE A 55 -6.49 -28.88 -19.06
C ILE A 55 -6.64 -30.21 -18.29
N GLN A 56 -6.97 -30.20 -16.99
CA GLN A 56 -7.01 -31.41 -16.17
C GLN A 56 -8.36 -31.62 -15.47
N TYR A 57 -9.20 -32.46 -16.08
CA TYR A 57 -10.45 -32.98 -15.50
C TYR A 57 -10.23 -34.08 -14.42
N LYS A 58 -9.01 -34.25 -13.90
CA LYS A 58 -8.68 -35.38 -13.00
C LYS A 58 -7.89 -34.94 -11.77
N PHE A 59 -8.61 -34.97 -10.64
CA PHE A 59 -8.17 -35.34 -9.29
C PHE A 59 -6.65 -35.48 -9.10
N VAL A 60 -5.98 -34.37 -8.77
CA VAL A 60 -4.71 -34.38 -8.05
C VAL A 60 -4.89 -33.47 -6.85
N ASP A 61 -5.12 -34.08 -5.68
CA ASP A 61 -5.02 -33.52 -4.32
C ASP A 61 -5.25 -31.99 -4.18
N ASN A 62 -6.36 -31.50 -4.74
CA ASN A 62 -6.64 -30.07 -4.93
C ASN A 62 -6.64 -29.30 -3.59
N MET A 63 -6.93 -29.96 -2.46
CA MET A 63 -6.98 -29.28 -1.17
C MET A 63 -5.60 -28.78 -0.71
N GLY A 64 -4.51 -29.50 -0.98
CA GLY A 64 -3.16 -29.08 -0.58
C GLY A 64 -2.65 -27.88 -1.39
N ALA A 65 -2.91 -27.87 -2.70
CA ALA A 65 -2.55 -26.74 -3.58
C ALA A 65 -3.42 -25.51 -3.29
N ILE A 66 -4.73 -25.69 -3.07
CA ILE A 66 -5.65 -24.59 -2.71
C ILE A 66 -5.24 -23.96 -1.38
N THR A 67 -4.97 -24.76 -0.34
CA THR A 67 -4.56 -24.23 0.97
C THR A 67 -3.19 -23.55 0.93
N PHE A 68 -2.24 -24.07 0.16
CA PHE A 68 -0.94 -23.42 -0.03
C PHE A 68 -1.08 -22.06 -0.72
N HIS A 69 -1.81 -21.98 -1.84
CA HIS A 69 -2.06 -20.74 -2.56
C HIS A 69 -2.85 -19.72 -1.74
N GLU A 70 -3.84 -20.16 -0.97
CA GLU A 70 -4.60 -19.29 -0.09
C GLU A 70 -3.71 -18.71 1.03
N SER A 71 -2.78 -19.50 1.57
CA SER A 71 -1.80 -19.03 2.57
C SER A 71 -0.82 -17.99 2.00
N GLU A 72 -0.32 -18.20 0.78
CA GLU A 72 0.59 -17.26 0.12
C GLU A 72 -0.12 -15.94 -0.20
N ILE A 73 -1.31 -16.02 -0.80
CA ILE A 73 -2.16 -14.85 -1.08
C ILE A 73 -2.43 -14.08 0.19
N ASN A 74 -2.83 -14.75 1.27
CA ASN A 74 -3.10 -14.09 2.55
C ASN A 74 -1.84 -13.42 3.11
N THR A 75 -0.68 -14.06 3.03
CA THR A 75 0.59 -13.49 3.48
C THR A 75 0.94 -12.19 2.73
N TYR A 76 0.86 -12.19 1.39
CA TYR A 76 1.11 -10.99 0.60
C TYR A 76 0.07 -9.90 0.84
N LYS A 77 -1.20 -10.26 1.04
CA LYS A 77 -2.27 -9.32 1.38
C LYS A 77 -2.02 -8.68 2.75
N TYR A 78 -1.65 -9.45 3.77
CA TYR A 78 -1.31 -8.91 5.09
C TYR A 78 -0.11 -7.96 5.01
N PHE A 79 0.92 -8.31 4.24
CA PHE A 79 2.08 -7.45 4.05
C PHE A 79 1.71 -6.13 3.35
N ALA A 80 0.93 -6.19 2.27
CA ALA A 80 0.46 -5.02 1.53
C ALA A 80 -0.47 -4.13 2.38
N ILE A 81 -1.38 -4.72 3.16
CA ILE A 81 -2.24 -3.98 4.10
C ILE A 81 -1.40 -3.30 5.17
N THR A 82 -0.42 -4.00 5.75
CA THR A 82 0.46 -3.45 6.78
C THR A 82 1.24 -2.26 6.23
N ALA A 83 1.81 -2.38 5.03
CA ALA A 83 2.53 -1.29 4.36
C ALA A 83 1.62 -0.08 4.09
N ALA A 84 0.38 -0.30 3.65
CA ALA A 84 -0.58 0.77 3.42
C ALA A 84 -1.02 1.46 4.72
N VAL A 85 -1.26 0.70 5.79
CA VAL A 85 -1.58 1.24 7.13
C VAL A 85 -0.42 2.08 7.67
N VAL A 86 0.82 1.62 7.51
CA VAL A 86 2.02 2.40 7.88
C VAL A 86 2.09 3.70 7.09
N ALA A 87 1.82 3.68 5.78
CA ALA A 87 1.80 4.88 4.95
C ALA A 87 0.71 5.88 5.38
N ILE A 88 -0.47 5.39 5.77
CA ILE A 88 -1.55 6.21 6.35
C ILE A 88 -1.10 6.83 7.67
N ALA A 89 -0.55 6.02 8.59
CA ALA A 89 -0.11 6.48 9.90
C ALA A 89 0.96 7.57 9.79
N VAL A 90 1.96 7.37 8.92
CA VAL A 90 3.01 8.37 8.65
C VAL A 90 2.42 9.65 8.05
N THR A 91 1.45 9.52 7.14
CA THR A 91 0.78 10.67 6.50
C THR A 91 -0.06 11.47 7.51
N ILE A 92 -0.75 10.81 8.44
CA ILE A 92 -1.52 11.45 9.52
C ILE A 92 -0.58 12.12 10.53
N ALA A 93 0.50 11.44 10.93
CA ALA A 93 1.51 12.03 11.80
C ALA A 93 2.10 13.31 11.21
N PHE A 94 2.29 13.34 9.89
CA PHE A 94 2.72 14.54 9.16
C PHE A 94 1.70 15.68 9.16
N TYR A 95 0.40 15.39 9.23
CA TYR A 95 -0.65 16.39 9.33
C TYR A 95 -0.63 17.14 10.67
N ALA A 96 -0.18 16.49 11.75
CA ALA A 96 -0.08 17.08 13.09
C ALA A 96 1.07 18.10 13.22
N ILE A 97 1.98 18.19 12.25
CA ILE A 97 3.12 19.11 12.30
C ILE A 97 2.66 20.53 11.90
N PRO A 98 2.74 21.55 12.78
CA PRO A 98 2.15 22.87 12.57
C PRO A 98 2.81 23.73 11.46
N ARG A 99 3.82 23.22 10.75
CA ARG A 99 4.55 23.92 9.67
C ARG A 99 4.03 23.63 8.25
N VAL A 100 2.94 22.87 8.09
CA VAL A 100 2.38 22.57 6.75
C VAL A 100 1.87 23.85 6.10
N LYS A 101 2.66 24.40 5.16
CA LYS A 101 2.25 25.56 4.34
C LYS A 101 0.92 25.25 3.64
N LYS A 102 0.13 26.28 3.34
CA LYS A 102 -1.20 26.15 2.71
C LYS A 102 -1.23 25.24 1.45
N TYR A 103 -0.12 25.17 0.71
CA TYR A 103 0.06 24.31 -0.47
C TYR A 103 0.40 22.84 -0.15
N ASP A 104 0.97 22.58 1.02
CA ASP A 104 1.39 21.24 1.44
C ASP A 104 0.20 20.40 1.95
N LYS A 105 -0.92 21.04 2.34
CA LYS A 105 -2.15 20.35 2.76
C LYS A 105 -2.77 19.51 1.65
N ARG A 106 -2.77 20.01 0.40
CA ARG A 106 -3.26 19.24 -0.77
C ARG A 106 -2.41 17.99 -1.01
N LEU A 107 -1.09 18.12 -0.92
CA LEU A 107 -0.17 17.00 -1.12
C LEU A 107 -0.36 15.88 -0.07
N ILE A 108 -0.69 16.24 1.17
CA ILE A 108 -1.03 15.27 2.23
C ILE A 108 -2.34 14.55 1.93
N ILE A 109 -3.36 15.28 1.46
CA ILE A 109 -4.64 14.69 1.07
C ILE A 109 -4.45 13.73 -0.12
N ASP A 110 -3.73 14.13 -1.16
CA ASP A 110 -3.43 13.26 -2.31
C ASP A 110 -2.70 11.98 -1.87
N SER A 111 -1.73 12.12 -0.97
CA SER A 111 -1.01 10.98 -0.37
C SER A 111 -1.93 10.04 0.39
N LEU A 112 -2.87 10.59 1.16
CA LEU A 112 -3.87 9.82 1.90
C LEU A 112 -4.80 9.08 0.95
N VAL A 113 -5.27 9.75 -0.12
CA VAL A 113 -6.12 9.14 -1.16
C VAL A 113 -5.41 7.96 -1.82
N VAL A 114 -4.12 8.11 -2.16
CA VAL A 114 -3.31 7.01 -2.73
C VAL A 114 -3.21 5.84 -1.76
N ALA A 115 -2.91 6.10 -0.48
CA ALA A 115 -2.75 5.03 0.51
C ALA A 115 -4.08 4.30 0.79
N VAL A 116 -5.19 5.04 0.91
CA VAL A 116 -6.53 4.46 1.06
C VAL A 116 -6.95 3.69 -0.20
N GLY A 117 -6.63 4.21 -1.39
CA GLY A 117 -6.86 3.52 -2.66
C GLY A 117 -6.13 2.18 -2.73
N CYS A 118 -4.90 2.12 -2.21
CA CYS A 118 -4.13 0.86 -2.11
C CYS A 118 -4.86 -0.17 -1.23
N VAL A 119 -5.37 0.24 -0.06
CA VAL A 119 -6.16 -0.64 0.81
C VAL A 119 -7.43 -1.13 0.09
N ALA A 120 -8.15 -0.23 -0.57
CA ALA A 120 -9.37 -0.59 -1.31
C ALA A 120 -9.09 -1.61 -2.41
N ILE A 121 -8.01 -1.46 -3.17
CA ILE A 121 -7.60 -2.42 -4.20
C ILE A 121 -7.31 -3.80 -3.59
N ILE A 122 -6.57 -3.87 -2.49
CA ILE A 122 -6.24 -5.14 -1.83
C ILE A 122 -7.51 -5.83 -1.28
N VAL A 123 -8.45 -5.06 -0.72
CA VAL A 123 -9.72 -5.60 -0.22
C VAL A 123 -10.59 -6.13 -1.38
N LEU A 124 -10.64 -5.40 -2.50
CA LEU A 124 -11.36 -5.82 -3.71
C LEU A 124 -10.76 -7.05 -4.39
N GLN A 125 -9.51 -7.43 -4.11
CA GLN A 125 -8.95 -8.71 -4.58
C GLN A 125 -9.65 -9.93 -3.97
N ALA A 126 -10.18 -9.83 -2.75
CA ALA A 126 -10.85 -10.95 -2.07
C ALA A 126 -12.09 -11.49 -2.82
N PRO A 127 -13.08 -10.66 -3.23
CA PRO A 127 -14.22 -11.15 -4.00
C PRO A 127 -13.81 -11.64 -5.40
N ILE A 128 -12.77 -11.06 -6.01
CA ILE A 128 -12.28 -11.49 -7.33
C ILE A 128 -11.77 -12.93 -7.26
N ILE A 129 -10.93 -13.26 -6.28
CA ILE A 129 -10.44 -14.63 -6.08
C ILE A 129 -11.60 -15.59 -5.81
N ARG A 130 -12.54 -15.22 -4.94
CA ARG A 130 -13.71 -16.06 -4.65
C ARG A 130 -14.58 -16.29 -5.87
N PHE A 131 -14.74 -15.28 -6.72
CA PHE A 131 -15.48 -15.41 -7.97
C PHE A 131 -14.80 -16.41 -8.92
N PHE A 132 -13.49 -16.30 -9.10
CA PHE A 132 -12.73 -17.25 -9.94
C PHE A 132 -12.72 -18.67 -9.37
N LEU A 133 -12.55 -18.83 -8.05
CA LEU A 133 -12.58 -20.14 -7.40
C LEU A 133 -13.98 -20.78 -7.41
N ALA A 134 -15.05 -20.00 -7.33
CA ALA A 134 -16.42 -20.51 -7.36
C ALA A 134 -16.91 -20.91 -8.76
N GLN A 135 -16.20 -20.49 -9.81
CA GLN A 135 -16.48 -20.90 -11.20
C GLN A 135 -15.77 -22.19 -11.62
N ILE A 136 -14.89 -22.73 -10.78
CA ILE A 136 -14.20 -24.01 -10.96
C ILE A 136 -14.96 -25.08 -10.15
#